data_AF-A0A8J8K2V5-F1
#
_entry.id   AF-A0A8J8K2V5-F1
#
_cell.length_a   1.000
_cell.length_b   1.000
_cell.length_c   1.000
_cell.angle_alpha   90.00
_cell.angle_beta   90.00
_cell.angle_gamma   90.00
#
_symmetry.space_group_name_H-M   'P 1'
#
loop_
_entity.id
_entity.type
_entity.pdbx_description
1 polymer ?
#
loop_
_entity_poly.entity_id
_entity_poly.type
_entity_poly.pdbx_seq_one_letter_code
_entity_poly.pdbx_strand_id
1 'polypeptide(L)' 'MKGTIKRIMYNRNFGFIQTEDDEKDIFFHQSGVTVEFGDLKEGDNVEFDVEETDRGLQAVNLKTI' A
#
# COMPACT_ATOMS: atom_id res chain seq x y z
N MET A 1 -2.58 10.20 1.97
CA MET A 1 -1.27 9.92 2.61
C MET A 1 -0.24 9.57 1.53
N LYS A 2 1.05 9.73 1.84
CA LYS A 2 2.15 9.37 0.94
C LYS A 2 3.10 8.40 1.65
N GLY A 3 3.76 7.55 0.87
CA GLY A 3 4.74 6.61 1.40
C GLY A 3 5.46 5.87 0.29
N THR A 4 6.32 4.94 0.69
CA THR A 4 7.09 4.08 -0.21
C THR A 4 6.64 2.63 -0.06
N ILE A 5 6.42 1.92 -1.16
CA ILE A 5 6.15 0.48 -1.09
C ILE A 5 7.39 -0.22 -0.54
N LYS A 6 7.25 -0.80 0.65
CA LYS A 6 8.34 -1.49 1.33
C LYS A 6 8.48 -2.93 0.86
N ARG A 7 7.35 -3.60 0.61
CA ARG A 7 7.32 -5.01 0.22
C ARG A 7 6.06 -5.38 -0.54
N ILE A 8 6.18 -6.26 -1.54
CA ILE A 8 5.05 -6.86 -2.26
C ILE A 8 5.12 -8.39 -2.20
N MET A 9 3.99 -9.03 -1.92
CA MET A 9 3.80 -10.47 -2.01
C MET A 9 2.89 -10.78 -3.22
N TYR A 10 3.46 -10.77 -4.43
CA TYR A 10 2.69 -10.91 -5.68
C TYR A 10 1.81 -12.16 -5.73
N ASN A 11 2.29 -13.28 -5.18
CA ASN A 11 1.52 -14.52 -5.11
C ASN A 11 0.33 -14.48 -4.13
N ARG A 12 0.26 -13.46 -3.27
CA ARG A 12 -0.79 -13.28 -2.26
C ARG A 12 -1.57 -11.97 -2.44
N ASN A 13 -1.27 -11.19 -3.48
CA ASN A 13 -1.97 -9.96 -3.85
C ASN A 13 -2.04 -8.90 -2.73
N PHE A 14 -0.97 -8.77 -1.92
CA PHE A 14 -0.87 -7.74 -0.90
C PHE A 14 0.56 -7.22 -0.74
N GLY A 15 0.71 -6.10 -0.05
CA GLY A 15 2.00 -5.54 0.33
C GLY A 15 1.91 -4.61 1.53
N PHE A 16 3.02 -3.90 1.77
CA PHE A 16 3.15 -2.94 2.86
C PHE A 16 3.80 -1.65 2.37
N ILE A 17 3.33 -0.52 2.90
CA ILE A 17 3.82 0.82 2.62
C ILE A 17 4.46 1.37 3.89
N GLN A 18 5.68 1.88 3.75
CA GLN A 18 6.34 2.65 4.78
C GLN A 18 5.96 4.12 4.61
N THR A 19 5.41 4.74 5.67
CA THR A 19 5.18 6.18 5.74
C THR A 19 6.28 6.84 6.57
N GLU A 20 6.49 8.14 6.41
CA GLU A 20 7.48 8.90 7.20
C GLU A 20 6.99 9.15 8.63
N ASP A 21 5.67 9.19 8.83
CA ASP A 21 5.03 9.63 10.08
C ASP A 21 4.65 8.49 11.03
N ASP A 22 4.51 7.25 10.56
CA ASP A 22 4.11 6.11 11.40
C ASP A 22 5.26 5.13 11.67
N GLU A 23 5.37 4.68 12.93
CA GLU A 23 6.24 3.56 13.30
C GLU A 23 5.78 2.22 12.69
N LYS A 24 4.55 2.16 12.15
CA LYS A 24 3.94 0.93 11.63
C LYS A 24 3.71 1.03 10.13
N ASP A 25 4.13 -0.02 9.42
CA ASP A 25 3.85 -0.15 7.99
C ASP A 25 2.34 -0.27 7.74
N ILE A 26 1.84 0.44 6.72
CA ILE A 26 0.43 0.38 6.30
C ILE A 26 0.24 -0.80 5.34
N PHE A 27 -0.75 -1.65 5.62
CA PHE A 27 -1.10 -2.78 4.77
C PHE A 27 -1.88 -2.34 3.53
N PHE A 28 -1.66 -2.98 2.38
CA PHE A 28 -2.54 -2.84 1.21
C PHE A 28 -2.82 -4.19 0.54
N HIS A 29 -4.03 -4.36 0.03
CA HIS A 29 -4.43 -5.50 -0.81
C HIS A 29 -4.72 -5.01 -2.23
N GLN A 30 -4.65 -5.89 -3.24
CA GLN A 30 -4.90 -5.51 -4.63
C GLN A 30 -6.24 -4.78 -4.85
N SER A 31 -7.25 -5.06 -4.02
CA SER A 31 -8.57 -4.42 -4.11
C SER A 31 -8.55 -2.93 -3.77
N GLY A 32 -7.51 -2.46 -3.07
CA GLY A 32 -7.30 -1.06 -2.75
C GLY A 32 -6.40 -0.34 -3.75
N VAL A 33 -5.94 -1.00 -4.81
CA VAL A 33 -5.05 -0.45 -5.83
C VAL A 33 -5.86 -0.03 -7.06
N THR A 34 -5.59 1.18 -7.56
CA THR A 34 -6.30 1.76 -8.71
C THR A 34 -5.59 1.53 -10.05
N VAL A 35 -4.32 1.15 -9.99
CA VAL A 35 -3.49 0.73 -11.12
C VAL A 35 -3.44 -0.80 -11.21
N GLU A 36 -2.86 -1.34 -12.28
CA GLU A 36 -2.60 -2.77 -12.36
C GLU A 36 -1.64 -3.20 -11.24
N PHE A 37 -2.05 -4.15 -10.39
CA PHE A 37 -1.26 -4.57 -9.23
C PHE A 37 0.13 -5.10 -9.61
N GLY A 38 0.24 -5.72 -10.79
CA GLY A 38 1.49 -6.23 -11.33
C GLY A 38 2.51 -5.15 -11.71
N ASP A 39 2.07 -3.90 -11.88
CA ASP A 39 2.94 -2.79 -12.25
C ASP A 39 3.62 -2.15 -11.03
N LEU A 40 3.07 -2.37 -9.82
CA LEU A 40 3.66 -1.89 -8.57
C LEU A 40 4.98 -2.59 -8.27
N LYS A 41 5.96 -1.82 -7.78
CA LYS A 41 7.29 -2.31 -7.39
C LYS A 41 7.66 -1.87 -5.98
N GLU A 42 8.50 -2.68 -5.34
CA GLU A 42 9.15 -2.27 -4.09
C GLU A 42 10.05 -1.05 -4.37
N GLY A 43 9.93 -0.03 -3.52
CA GLY A 43 10.58 1.27 -3.69
C GLY A 43 9.74 2.33 -4.40
N ASP A 44 8.57 1.99 -4.95
CA ASP A 44 7.70 2.99 -5.58
C ASP A 44 7.14 3.97 -4.56
N ASN A 45 7.14 5.26 -4.92
CA ASN A 45 6.43 6.29 -4.19
C ASN A 45 4.94 6.21 -4.54
N VAL A 46 4.09 6.20 -3.53
CA VAL A 46 2.65 6.04 -3.69
C VAL A 46 1.87 7.08 -2.90
N GLU A 47 0.70 7.41 -3.43
CA GLU A 47 -0.35 8.16 -2.73
C GLU A 47 -1.56 7.24 -2.52
N PHE A 48 -2.15 7.30 -1.33
CA PHE A 48 -3.26 6.44 -0.91
C PHE A 48 -4.06 7.08 0.22
N ASP A 49 -5.30 6.64 0.40
CA ASP A 49 -6.10 6.95 1.59
C ASP A 49 -5.98 5.80 2.60
N VAL A 50 -6.26 6.05 3.88
CA VAL A 50 -6.25 5.02 4.93
C VAL A 50 -7.65 4.82 5.48
N GLU A 51 -8.04 3.56 5.59
CA GLU A 51 -9.28 3.13 6.24
C GLU A 51 -8.97 2.18 7.40
N GLU A 52 -9.73 2.30 8.48
CA GLU A 52 -9.67 1.38 9.61
C GLU A 52 -10.59 0.19 9.37
N THR A 53 -10.04 -1.02 9.48
CA THR A 53 -10.76 -2.28 9.30
C THR A 53 -10.66 -3.16 10.55
N ASP A 54 -11.38 -4.27 10.56
CA ASP A 54 -11.24 -5.33 11.58
C ASP A 54 -9.81 -5.91 11.66
N ARG A 55 -8.99 -5.66 10.63
CA ARG A 55 -7.59 -6.12 10.51
C ARG A 55 -6.57 -4.99 10.71
N GLY A 56 -7.01 -3.81 11.13
CA GLY A 56 -6.17 -2.62 11.32
C GLY A 56 -6.23 -1.67 10.12
N LEU A 57 -5.25 -0.76 10.05
CA LEU A 57 -5.16 0.27 9.02
C LEU A 57 -4.81 -0.35 7.66
N GLN A 58 -5.63 -0.04 6.65
CA GLN A 58 -5.44 -0.48 5.28
C GLN A 58 -5.40 0.72 4.33
N ALA A 59 -4.46 0.70 3.39
CA ALA A 59 -4.43 1.65 2.29
C ALA A 59 -5.45 1.30 1.20
N VAL A 60 -6.17 2.32 0.75
CA VAL A 60 -7.14 2.27 -0.35
C VAL A 60 -6.88 3.41 -1.35
N ASN A 61 -7.49 3.34 -2.53
CA ASN A 61 -7.25 4.30 -3.62
C ASN A 61 -5.76 4.48 -3.98
N LEU A 62 -4.97 3.42 -3.83
CA LEU A 62 -3.52 3.47 -4.00
C LEU A 62 -3.16 3.66 -5.48
N LYS A 63 -2.23 4.59 -5.72
CA LYS A 63 -1.63 4.88 -7.02
C LYS A 63 -0.16 5.27 -6.87
N THR A 64 0.65 4.97 -7.88
CA THR A 64 2.03 5.44 -7.99
C THR A 64 2.06 6.94 -8.29
N ILE A 65 3.08 7.64 -7.78
CA ILE A 65 3.35 9.06 -8.03
C ILE A 65 4.41 9.21 -9.12
#